data_AF-A0A5K0X804-F1
#
_entry.id   AF-A0A5K0X804-F1
#
_cell.length_a   1.000
_cell.length_b   1.000
_cell.length_c   1.000
_cell.angle_alpha   90.00
_cell.angle_beta   90.00
_cell.angle_gamma   90.00
#
_symmetry.space_group_name_H-M   'P 1'
#
loop_
_entity.id
_entity.type
_entity.pdbx_description
1 polymer ?
#
loop_
_entity_poly.entity_id
_entity_poly.type
_entity_poly.pdbx_seq_one_letter_code
_entity_poly.pdbx_strand_id
1 'polypeptide(L)' 'YKKPMWDVLTGRRDGRVSLLSEANANIPSPLSNFSTLLQNFSSKGLGLEDLVVLS' A
#
# COMPACT_ATOMS: atom_id res chain seq x y z
N TYR A 1 -21.18 -5.05 19.28
CA TYR A 1 -19.74 -4.93 18.94
C TYR A 1 -19.51 -4.77 17.43
N LYS A 2 -20.06 -3.72 16.80
CA LYS A 2 -19.77 -3.33 15.41
C LYS A 2 -19.70 -1.81 15.34
N LYS A 3 -18.60 -1.23 15.85
CA LYS A 3 -18.29 0.18 15.65
C LYS A 3 -17.25 0.28 14.52
N PRO A 4 -17.46 1.12 13.50
CA PRO A 4 -16.41 1.43 12.54
C PRO A 4 -15.24 2.05 13.29
N MET A 5 -14.03 1.54 13.06
CA MET A 5 -12.80 2.04 13.68
C MET A 5 -12.34 3.37 13.04
N TRP A 6 -12.73 3.63 11.79
CA TRP A 6 -12.46 4.87 11.06
C TRP A 6 -13.55 5.14 10.02
N ASP A 7 -13.67 6.40 9.62
CA ASP A 7 -14.56 6.82 8.53
C ASP A 7 -13.99 6.39 7.18
N VAL A 8 -14.78 5.68 6.37
CA VAL A 8 -14.37 5.19 5.05
C VAL A 8 -14.94 6.10 3.97
N LEU A 9 -14.07 6.86 3.31
CA LEU A 9 -14.46 7.69 2.17
C LEU A 9 -14.85 6.82 0.96
N THR A 10 -16.04 7.07 0.40
CA THR A 10 -16.62 6.35 -0.75
C THR A 10 -16.54 7.20 -2.04
N GLY A 11 -16.91 6.62 -3.19
CA GLY A 11 -16.91 7.32 -4.48
C GLY A 11 -15.73 7.01 -5.42
N ARG A 12 -14.85 6.07 -5.04
CA ARG A 12 -13.86 5.50 -5.98
C ARG A 12 -14.58 4.74 -7.10
N ARG A 13 -14.06 4.86 -8.32
CA ARG A 13 -14.59 4.15 -9.51
C ARG A 13 -13.68 2.98 -9.88
N ASP A 14 -14.26 1.95 -10.49
CA ASP A 14 -13.53 0.75 -10.86
C ASP A 14 -12.54 0.99 -12.01
N GLY A 15 -11.34 0.46 -11.84
CA GLY A 15 -10.33 0.42 -12.90
C GLY A 15 -10.71 -0.59 -13.99
N ARG A 16 -10.34 -0.31 -15.25
CA ARG A 16 -10.61 -1.19 -16.40
C ARG A 16 -9.41 -2.07 -16.80
N VAL A 17 -8.26 -1.87 -16.16
CA VAL A 17 -6.99 -2.51 -16.49
C VAL A 17 -6.43 -3.17 -15.23
N SER A 18 -5.97 -4.41 -15.38
CA SER A 18 -5.28 -5.16 -14.33
C SER A 18 -4.16 -5.96 -14.98
N LEU A 19 -2.91 -5.69 -14.58
CA LEU A 19 -1.72 -6.33 -15.15
C LEU A 19 -0.88 -6.97 -14.03
N LEU A 20 -0.53 -8.25 -14.21
CA LEU A 20 0.32 -8.97 -13.25
C LEU A 20 1.71 -8.33 -13.10
N SER A 21 2.26 -7.78 -14.19
CA SER A 21 3.54 -7.09 -14.19
C SER A 21 3.53 -5.86 -13.27
N GLU A 22 2.43 -5.11 -13.24
CA GLU A 22 2.28 -3.97 -12.35
C GLU A 22 2.21 -4.41 -10.89
N ALA A 23 1.51 -5.50 -10.59
CA ALA A 23 1.46 -6.05 -9.23
C ALA A 23 2.86 -6.47 -8.75
N ASN A 24 3.60 -7.23 -9.56
CA ASN A 24 4.95 -7.68 -9.20
C ASN A 24 5.95 -6.52 -9.02
N ALA A 25 5.75 -5.41 -9.72
CA ALA A 25 6.59 -4.22 -9.58
C ALA A 25 6.25 -3.35 -8.38
N ASN A 26 4.99 -3.37 -7.90
CA ASN A 26 4.50 -2.45 -6.86
C ASN A 26 4.28 -3.09 -5.49
N ILE A 27 4.15 -4.42 -5.42
CA ILE A 27 3.98 -5.13 -4.16
C ILE A 27 5.36 -5.54 -3.62
N PRO A 28 5.76 -5.06 -2.43
CA PRO A 28 7.05 -5.41 -1.84
C PRO A 28 7.11 -6.92 -1.54
N SER A 29 8.27 -7.53 -1.78
CA SER A 29 8.51 -8.92 -1.41
C SER A 29 8.72 -9.02 0.12
N PRO A 30 8.29 -10.11 0.77
CA PRO A 30 8.60 -10.35 2.18
C PRO A 30 10.10 -10.49 2.44
N LEU A 31 10.91 -10.72 1.40
CA LEU A 31 12.37 -10.82 1.46
C LEU A 31 13.06 -9.49 1.14
N SER A 32 12.32 -8.41 0.89
CA SER A 32 12.88 -7.09 0.61
C SER A 32 13.56 -6.51 1.85
N ASN A 33 14.70 -5.85 1.65
CA ASN A 33 15.39 -5.14 2.73
C ASN A 33 14.66 -3.84 3.11
N PHE A 34 14.99 -3.30 4.28
CA PHE A 34 14.39 -2.08 4.82
C PHE A 34 14.47 -0.88 3.85
N SER A 35 15.62 -0.68 3.18
CA SER A 35 15.77 0.45 2.25
C SER A 35 14.84 0.34 1.05
N THR A 36 14.64 -0.88 0.53
CA THR A 36 13.68 -1.15 -0.55
C THR A 36 12.24 -0.93 -0.09
N LEU A 37 11.89 -1.37 1.12
CA LEU A 37 10.56 -1.12 1.69
C LEU A 37 10.28 0.37 1.85
N LEU A 38 11.24 1.12 2.41
CA LEU A 38 11.11 2.57 2.57
C LEU A 38 10.93 3.29 1.23
N GLN A 39 11.69 2.90 0.21
CA GLN A 39 11.56 3.47 -1.13
C GLN A 39 10.19 3.15 -1.75
N ASN A 40 9.70 1.92 -1.59
CA ASN A 40 8.41 1.50 -2.12
C ASN A 40 7.26 2.27 -1.45
N PHE A 41 7.27 2.42 -0.13
CA PHE A 41 6.27 3.22 0.59
C PHE A 41 6.37 4.71 0.21
N SER A 42 7.59 5.25 0.12
CA SER A 42 7.81 6.63 -0.33
C SER A 42 7.26 6.89 -1.73
N SER A 43 7.34 5.90 -2.64
CA SER A 43 6.76 6.00 -3.99
C SER A 43 5.23 6.14 -4.00
N LYS A 44 4.57 5.71 -2.91
CA LYS A 44 3.12 5.85 -2.69
C LYS A 44 2.77 7.06 -1.83
N GLY A 45 3.75 7.90 -1.51
CA GLY A 45 3.58 9.06 -0.63
C GLY A 45 3.45 8.69 0.85
N LEU A 46 3.86 7.47 1.24
CA LEU A 46 3.84 6.98 2.61
C LEU A 46 5.25 7.09 3.23
N GLY A 47 5.32 7.55 4.47
CA GLY A 47 6.58 7.76 5.19
C GLY A 47 7.09 6.53 5.93
N LEU A 48 8.16 6.72 6.71
CA LEU A 48 8.71 5.68 7.59
C LEU A 48 7.72 5.24 8.68
N GLU A 49 6.99 6.19 9.26
CA GLU A 49 5.98 5.88 10.28
C GLU A 49 4.87 5.00 9.69
N ASP A 50 4.38 5.34 8.48
CA ASP A 50 3.40 4.53 7.77
C ASP A 50 3.92 3.14 7.44
N LEU A 51 5.21 3.01 7.06
CA LEU A 51 5.84 1.72 6.84
C LEU A 51 5.79 0.84 8.10
N VAL A 52 6.08 1.41 9.27
CA VAL A 52 6.10 0.66 10.54
C VAL A 52 4.69 0.33 11.03
N VAL A 53 3.73 1.23 10.86
CA VAL A 53 2.34 1.03 11.31
C VAL A 53 1.58 0.06 10.41
N LEU A 54 1.92 -0.02 9.12
CA LEU A 54 1.23 -0.84 8.12
C LEU A 54 1.94 -2.17 7.76
N SER A 55 3.06 -2.50 8.42
CA SER A 55 3.81 -3.77 8.20
C SER A 55 3.18 -4.98 8.88
#